data_AF-A0A931CIB2-F1
#
_entry.id   AF-A0A931CIB2-F1
#
_cell.length_a   1.000
_cell.length_b   1.000
_cell.length_c   1.000
_cell.angle_alpha   90.00
_cell.angle_beta   90.00
_cell.angle_gamma   90.00
#
_symmetry.space_group_name_H-M   'P 1'
#
loop_
_entity.id
_entity.type
_entity.pdbx_description
1 polymer ?
#
loop_
_entity_poly.entity_id
_entity_poly.type
_entity_poly.pdbx_seq_one_letter_code
_entity_poly.pdbx_strand_id
1 'polypeptide(L)' 'MAAVIKRGRGRPSRGLRKYIGFRVQEETAEEVSLVAAAKGITVSDYVASAVARSLIEDRAMRNHFNHQEELPISLAS' A
#
# COMPACT_ATOMS: atom_id res chain seq x y z
N MET A 1 -19.84 15.41 10.24
CA MET A 1 -20.00 15.50 8.77
C MET A 1 -18.88 16.37 8.22
N ALA A 2 -18.01 15.86 7.37
CA ALA A 2 -16.92 16.64 6.77
C ALA A 2 -16.85 16.41 5.26
N ALA A 3 -17.20 17.48 4.53
CA ALA A 3 -16.91 17.85 3.15
C ALA A 3 -16.94 16.76 2.06
N VAL A 4 -18.08 16.71 1.36
CA VAL A 4 -18.21 16.21 -0.01
C VAL A 4 -17.41 17.12 -0.95
N ILE A 5 -16.23 16.69 -1.39
CA ILE A 5 -15.51 17.34 -2.50
C ILE A 5 -15.87 16.61 -3.80
N LYS A 6 -17.00 16.98 -4.40
CA LYS A 6 -17.31 16.67 -5.80
C LYS A 6 -16.62 17.71 -6.67
N ARG A 7 -15.36 17.48 -7.04
CA ARG A 7 -14.69 18.23 -8.12
C ARG A 7 -14.60 17.31 -9.34
N GLY A 8 -15.17 17.77 -10.45
CA GLY A 8 -15.10 17.09 -11.74
C GLY A 8 -13.66 16.69 -12.03
N ARG A 9 -13.39 15.39 -11.96
CA ARG A 9 -12.13 14.81 -12.40
C ARG A 9 -12.49 13.96 -13.59
N GLY A 10 -12.03 14.37 -14.77
CA GLY A 10 -11.97 13.48 -15.92
C GLY A 10 -11.37 12.13 -15.51
N ARG A 11 -11.70 11.08 -16.24
CA ARG A 11 -11.23 9.72 -15.94
C ARG A 11 -9.72 9.76 -15.65
N PRO A 12 -9.28 9.42 -14.42
CA PRO A 12 -7.87 9.49 -14.09
C PRO A 12 -7.12 8.56 -15.04
N SER A 13 -6.09 9.09 -15.70
CA SER A 13 -5.31 8.39 -16.73
C SER A 13 -4.74 7.05 -16.26
N ARG A 14 -4.59 6.88 -14.93
CA ARG A 14 -4.06 5.66 -14.31
C ARG A 14 -5.00 5.05 -13.25
N GLY A 15 -6.30 5.34 -13.31
CA GLY A 15 -7.32 4.83 -12.39
C GLY A 15 -7.33 5.49 -11.01
N LEU A 16 -8.21 5.03 -10.13
CA LEU A 16 -8.27 5.47 -8.73
C LEU A 16 -7.05 4.92 -7.98
N ARG A 17 -6.17 5.80 -7.50
CA ARG A 17 -4.96 5.44 -6.75
C ARG A 17 -4.98 6.10 -5.37
N LYS A 18 -4.53 5.37 -4.36
CA LYS A 18 -4.28 5.89 -3.01
C LYS A 18 -2.78 6.10 -2.84
N TYR A 19 -2.40 7.17 -2.14
CA TYR A 19 -1.00 7.40 -1.75
C TYR A 19 -0.67 6.51 -0.54
N ILE A 20 0.48 5.83 -0.60
CA ILE A 20 1.03 5.06 0.50
C ILE A 20 2.45 5.58 0.71
N GLY A 21 2.69 6.23 1.84
CA GLY A 21 4.02 6.65 2.27
C GLY A 21 4.58 5.65 3.27
N PHE A 22 5.87 5.38 3.19
CA PHE A 22 6.59 4.53 4.14
C PHE A 22 7.95 5.16 4.46
N ARG A 23 8.51 4.79 5.61
CA ARG A 23 9.86 5.16 6.01
C ARG A 23 10.75 3.92 5.87
N VAL A 24 11.92 4.10 5.28
CA VAL A 24 12.96 3.08 5.11
C VAL A 24 14.31 3.67 5.51
N GLN A 25 15.30 2.80 5.66
CA GLN A 25 16.68 3.24 5.84
C GLN A 25 17.14 4.03 4.61
N GLU A 26 18.02 5.00 4.83
CA GLU A 26 18.53 5.91 3.79
C GLU A 26 19.20 5.15 2.65
N GLU A 27 20.09 4.21 2.98
CA GLU A 27 20.77 3.35 2.01
C GLU A 27 19.78 2.60 1.10
N THR A 28 18.73 2.02 1.68
CA THR A 28 17.69 1.34 0.90
C THR A 28 16.93 2.30 -0.01
N ALA A 29 16.67 3.53 0.43
CA ALA A 29 16.01 4.54 -0.39
C ALA A 29 16.87 4.95 -1.60
N GLU A 30 18.18 5.08 -1.39
CA GLU A 30 19.15 5.37 -2.45
C GLU A 30 19.23 4.23 -3.46
N GLU A 31 19.39 2.99 -3.00
CA GLU A 31 19.43 1.80 -3.88
C GLU A 31 18.16 1.69 -4.73
N VAL A 32 16.99 1.89 -4.13
CA VAL A 32 15.71 1.89 -4.83
C VAL A 32 15.69 2.93 -5.95
N SER A 33 16.24 4.12 -5.71
CA SER A 33 16.32 5.19 -6.70
C SER A 33 17.25 4.82 -7.87
N LEU A 34 18.41 4.24 -7.58
CA LEU A 34 19.40 3.82 -8.57
C LEU A 34 18.85 2.69 -9.46
N VAL A 35 18.21 1.69 -8.85
CA VAL A 35 17.61 0.56 -9.59
C VAL A 35 16.45 1.03 -10.47
N ALA A 36 15.61 1.95 -9.98
CA ALA A 36 14.52 2.50 -10.78
C ALA A 36 15.06 3.28 -12.00
N ALA A 37 16.10 4.09 -11.80
CA ALA A 37 16.77 4.83 -12.87
C ALA A 37 17.39 3.89 -13.90
N ALA A 38 18.11 2.84 -13.46
CA ALA A 38 18.71 1.84 -14.35
C ALA A 38 17.67 1.10 -15.20
N LYS A 39 16.44 0.92 -14.68
CA LYS A 39 15.32 0.30 -15.38
C LYS A 39 14.51 1.27 -16.26
N GLY A 40 14.83 2.57 -16.24
CA GLY A 40 14.08 3.59 -16.99
C GLY A 40 12.64 3.78 -16.51
N ILE A 41 12.36 3.49 -15.24
CA ILE A 41 11.02 3.61 -14.63
C ILE A 41 11.04 4.54 -13.42
N THR A 42 9.86 4.99 -12.99
CA THR A 42 9.76 5.80 -11.77
C THR A 42 9.95 4.93 -10.52
N VAL A 43 10.47 5.52 -9.45
CA VAL A 43 10.56 4.87 -8.12
C VAL A 43 9.21 4.31 -7.70
N SER A 44 8.12 5.06 -7.92
CA SER A 44 6.77 4.60 -7.61
C SER A 44 6.35 3.36 -8.39
N ASP A 45 6.71 3.27 -9.68
CA ASP A 45 6.37 2.11 -10.50
C ASP A 45 7.23 0.89 -10.11
N TYR A 46 8.51 1.11 -9.77
CA TYR A 46 9.39 0.06 -9.25
C TYR A 46 8.86 -0.53 -7.95
N VAL A 47 8.59 0.32 -6.95
CA VAL A 47 8.06 -0.12 -5.65
C VAL A 47 6.70 -0.78 -5.82
N ALA A 48 5.81 -0.24 -6.65
CA ALA A 48 4.52 -0.86 -6.92
C ALA A 48 4.67 -2.27 -7.52
N SER A 49 5.63 -2.49 -8.42
CA SER A 49 5.90 -3.80 -9.00
C SER A 49 6.44 -4.80 -7.98
N ALA A 50 7.34 -4.36 -7.10
CA ALA A 50 7.91 -5.19 -6.04
C ALA A 50 6.83 -5.60 -5.03
N VAL A 51 6.04 -4.63 -4.55
CA VAL A 51 4.93 -4.87 -3.61
C VAL A 51 3.85 -5.76 -4.25
N ALA A 52 3.53 -5.55 -5.53
CA ALA A 52 2.53 -6.40 -6.21
C ALA A 52 2.95 -7.87 -6.24
N ARG A 53 4.24 -8.16 -6.41
CA ARG A 53 4.78 -9.52 -6.39
C ARG A 53 4.61 -10.16 -5.01
N SER A 54 5.05 -9.50 -3.94
CA SER A 54 4.88 -9.98 -2.57
C SER A 54 3.40 -10.14 -2.19
N LEU A 55 2.55 -9.20 -2.60
CA LEU A 55 1.11 -9.28 -2.33
C LEU A 55 0.43 -10.48 -3.01
N ILE A 56 0.95 -11.02 -4.11
CA ILE A 56 0.41 -12.25 -4.71
C ILE A 56 0.65 -13.44 -3.78
N GLU A 57 1.82 -13.50 -3.16
CA GLU A 57 2.20 -14.55 -2.20
C GLU A 57 1.42 -14.37 -0.88
N ASP A 58 1.37 -13.14 -0.36
CA ASP A 58 0.69 -12.81 0.90
C ASP A 58 -0.84 -12.84 0.82
N ARG A 59 -1.42 -12.83 -0.38
CA ARG A 59 -2.88 -12.92 -0.57
C ARG A 59 -3.46 -14.17 0.07
N ALA A 60 -2.70 -15.27 0.13
CA ALA A 60 -3.11 -16.49 0.82
C ALA A 60 -3.35 -16.25 2.32
N MET A 61 -2.61 -15.34 2.95
CA MET A 61 -2.74 -15.00 4.38
C MET A 61 -3.77 -13.91 4.67
N ARG A 62 -4.27 -13.20 3.64
CA ARG A 62 -5.17 -12.05 3.82
C ARG A 62 -6.49 -12.41 4.53
N ASN A 63 -6.98 -13.63 4.36
CA ASN A 63 -8.22 -14.08 5.00
C ASN A 63 -8.01 -14.67 6.40
N HIS A 64 -6.75 -14.84 6.82
CA HIS A 64 -6.43 -15.52 8.08
C HIS A 64 -6.86 -14.71 9.31
N PHE A 65 -6.90 -13.38 9.20
CA PHE A 65 -7.22 -12.46 10.31
C PHE A 65 -8.69 -12.05 10.40
N ASN A 66 -9.55 -12.48 9.47
CA ASN A 66 -10.99 -12.13 9.52
C ASN A 66 -11.77 -12.93 10.59
N HIS A 67 -11.12 -13.87 11.28
CA HIS A 67 -11.71 -14.72 12.32
C HIS A 67 -11.11 -14.49 13.71
N GLN A 68 -10.47 -13.34 13.95
CA GLN A 68 -10.20 -12.94 15.34
C GLN A 68 -11.53 -12.53 15.99
N GLU A 69 -12.23 -13.51 16.54
CA GLU A 69 -13.34 -13.27 17.46
C GLU A 69 -12.81 -12.43 18.63
N GLU A 70 -13.54 -11.37 18.98
CA GLU A 70 -13.25 -10.58 20.18
C GLU A 70 -13.24 -11.54 21.37
N LEU A 71 -12.09 -11.67 22.04
CA LEU A 71 -11.99 -12.44 23.28
C LEU A 71 -12.98 -11.82 24.27
N PRO A 72 -13.88 -12.61 24.89
CA PRO A 72 -14.81 -12.06 25.86
C PRO A 72 -14.01 -11.51 27.03
N ILE A 73 -13.93 -10.18 27.13
CA ILE A 73 -13.44 -9.53 28.34
C ILE A 73 -14.50 -9.82 29.40
N SER A 74 -14.28 -10.81 30.26
CA SER A 74 -15.10 -10.94 31.46
C SER A 74 -14.79 -9.73 32.35
N LEU A 75 -15.62 -8.69 32.27
CA LEU A 75 -15.67 -7.68 33.30
C LEU A 75 -15.98 -8.42 34.60
N ALA A 76 -14.99 -8.55 35.47
CA ALA A 76 -15.17 -9.09 36.80
C ALA A 76 -16.21 -8.20 37.52
N SER A 77 -17.36 -8.79 37.84
CA SER A 77 -18.44 -8.19 38.63
C SER A 77 -18.08 -8.12 40.10
#